data_AF-A0AAW8JKL8-F1
#
_entry.id   AF-A0AAW8JKL8-F1
#
_cell.length_a   1.000
_cell.length_b   1.000
_cell.length_c   1.000
_cell.angle_alpha   90.00
_cell.angle_beta   90.00
_cell.angle_gamma   90.00
#
_symmetry.space_group_name_H-M   'P 1'
#
loop_
_entity.id
_entity.type
_entity.pdbx_description
1 polymer ?
#
loop_
_entity_poly.entity_id
_entity_poly.type
_entity_poly.pdbx_seq_one_letter_code
_entity_poly.pdbx_strand_id
1 'polypeptide(L)'
;MKSLIAISLLFVSISAFAHENPDRKGQCLIVSGKNTPQSCVISSGGGAGGMYTILNVNKKQFHIEESTMCEDDCWIGLGNDIEHMKDASHYYLDAKTKKIVKEPKPNSPFWNCYKQVRGNLNVCYALR
;
A
#
# COMPACT_ATOMS: atom_id res chain seq x y z
N MET A 1 -5.32 53.00 -29.94
CA MET A 1 -5.81 51.60 -29.90
C MET A 1 -4.66 50.63 -29.60
N LYS A 2 -4.16 50.54 -28.36
CA LYS A 2 -3.11 49.57 -27.98
C LYS A 2 -3.11 49.33 -26.46
N SER A 3 -4.15 48.73 -25.89
CA SER A 3 -4.07 48.21 -24.50
C SER A 3 -5.24 47.30 -24.12
N LEU A 4 -5.47 46.21 -24.86
CA LEU A 4 -6.54 45.25 -24.53
C LEU A 4 -6.14 43.77 -24.70
N ILE A 5 -4.85 43.44 -24.77
CA ILE A 5 -4.40 42.05 -25.05
C ILE A 5 -3.95 41.29 -23.79
N ALA A 6 -3.84 41.94 -22.62
CA ALA A 6 -3.21 41.31 -21.45
C ALA A 6 -4.13 40.46 -20.55
N ILE A 7 -5.46 40.41 -20.78
CA ILE A 7 -6.40 39.77 -19.82
C ILE A 7 -6.79 38.33 -20.22
N SER A 8 -6.50 37.90 -21.44
CA SER A 8 -6.93 36.59 -21.97
C SER A 8 -6.04 35.39 -21.60
N LEU A 9 -4.96 35.58 -20.82
CA LEU A 9 -4.02 34.50 -20.45
C LEU A 9 -4.30 33.84 -19.09
N LEU A 10 -5.34 34.25 -18.35
CA LEU A 10 -5.59 33.77 -16.99
C LEU A 10 -6.52 32.54 -16.87
N PHE A 11 -7.03 31.99 -17.97
CA PHE A 11 -8.08 30.94 -17.92
C PHE A 11 -7.66 29.54 -18.35
N VAL A 12 -6.36 29.28 -18.55
CA VAL A 12 -5.88 27.89 -18.80
C VAL A 12 -5.29 27.30 -17.52
N SER A 13 -6.02 27.39 -16.40
CA SER A 13 -5.82 26.47 -15.29
C SER A 13 -6.45 25.13 -15.70
N ILE A 14 -5.69 24.34 -16.47
CA ILE A 14 -5.98 22.94 -16.74
C ILE A 14 -6.02 22.23 -15.38
N SER A 15 -7.22 21.84 -14.94
CA SER A 15 -7.44 21.04 -13.75
C SER A 15 -6.69 19.72 -13.91
N ALA A 16 -5.53 19.58 -13.28
CA ALA A 16 -4.84 18.31 -13.19
C ALA A 16 -5.58 17.45 -12.15
N PHE A 17 -6.48 16.60 -12.63
CA PHE A 17 -7.05 15.55 -11.79
C PHE A 17 -6.01 14.45 -11.66
N ALA A 18 -5.41 14.31 -10.47
CA ALA A 18 -4.70 13.10 -10.12
C ALA A 18 -5.73 11.97 -10.11
N HIS A 19 -5.65 11.06 -11.09
CA HIS A 19 -6.53 9.91 -11.14
C HIS A 19 -6.21 8.99 -9.95
N GLU A 20 -7.23 8.51 -9.26
CA GLU A 20 -7.04 7.49 -8.22
C GLU A 20 -6.31 6.29 -8.80
N ASN A 21 -5.36 5.75 -8.05
CA ASN A 21 -4.65 4.55 -8.45
C ASN A 21 -5.63 3.37 -8.41
N PRO A 22 -5.84 2.66 -9.53
CA PRO A 22 -6.92 1.69 -9.63
C PRO A 22 -6.70 0.50 -8.72
N ASP A 23 -7.80 0.06 -8.10
CA ASP A 23 -7.85 -1.17 -7.32
C ASP A 23 -7.33 -2.38 -8.10
N ARG A 24 -6.50 -3.18 -7.42
CA ARG A 24 -5.90 -4.40 -7.98
C ARG A 24 -6.54 -5.62 -7.34
N LYS A 25 -6.88 -6.62 -8.16
CA LYS A 25 -7.25 -7.95 -7.66
C LYS A 25 -5.99 -8.72 -7.32
N GLY A 26 -5.96 -9.36 -6.17
CA GLY A 26 -4.82 -10.16 -5.74
C GLY A 26 -5.22 -11.31 -4.83
N GLN A 27 -4.21 -11.86 -4.17
CA GLN A 27 -4.41 -12.79 -3.07
C GLN A 27 -3.82 -12.22 -1.79
N CYS A 28 -4.52 -12.45 -0.68
CA CYS A 28 -4.11 -12.01 0.65
C CYS A 28 -4.05 -13.20 1.60
N LEU A 29 -3.18 -13.11 2.60
CA LEU A 29 -2.96 -14.11 3.62
C LEU A 29 -3.01 -13.43 4.99
N ILE A 30 -3.76 -14.00 5.94
CA ILE A 30 -3.76 -13.56 7.34
C ILE A 30 -3.06 -14.66 8.13
N VAL A 31 -1.83 -14.40 8.58
CA VAL A 31 -0.86 -15.39 9.10
C VAL A 31 -1.23 -15.88 10.53
N SER A 32 -2.23 -15.26 11.15
CA SER A 32 -2.84 -15.68 12.43
C SER A 32 -4.25 -16.28 12.26
N GLY A 33 -4.68 -16.54 11.01
CA GLY A 33 -5.97 -17.16 10.68
C GLY A 33 -5.82 -18.56 10.10
N LYS A 34 -6.62 -18.89 9.07
CA LYS A 34 -6.55 -20.19 8.37
C LYS A 34 -5.26 -20.39 7.55
N ASN A 35 -4.33 -19.43 7.55
CA ASN A 35 -3.10 -19.41 6.73
C ASN A 35 -3.32 -19.86 5.28
N THR A 36 -4.52 -19.61 4.77
CA THR A 36 -4.96 -20.00 3.45
C THR A 36 -5.09 -18.73 2.63
N PRO A 37 -4.44 -18.63 1.46
CA PRO A 37 -4.63 -17.52 0.53
C PRO A 37 -6.10 -17.31 0.19
N GLN A 38 -6.56 -16.06 0.26
CA GLN A 38 -7.92 -15.66 -0.10
C GLN A 38 -7.86 -14.60 -1.18
N SER A 39 -8.83 -14.59 -2.10
CA SER A 39 -8.98 -13.47 -3.03
C SER A 39 -9.25 -12.18 -2.26
N CYS A 40 -8.60 -11.09 -2.66
CA CYS A 40 -8.78 -9.79 -2.04
C CYS A 40 -8.65 -8.67 -3.08
N VAL A 41 -9.16 -7.50 -2.71
CA VAL A 41 -8.91 -6.24 -3.42
C VAL A 41 -7.80 -5.50 -2.69
N ILE A 42 -6.82 -5.01 -3.44
CA ILE A 42 -5.66 -4.26 -2.97
C ILE A 42 -5.80 -2.86 -3.54
N SER A 43 -6.08 -1.91 -2.66
CA SER A 43 -6.11 -0.49 -2.99
C SER A 43 -4.81 0.13 -2.49
N SER A 44 -4.16 0.98 -3.27
CA SER A 44 -2.96 1.67 -2.81
C SER A 44 -2.90 3.06 -3.39
N GLY A 45 -2.14 3.93 -2.75
CA GLY A 45 -1.93 5.29 -3.20
C GLY A 45 -0.83 5.97 -2.42
N GLY A 46 -0.58 7.23 -2.78
CA GLY A 46 0.42 8.07 -2.11
C GLY A 46 -0.15 9.44 -1.80
N GLY A 47 0.41 10.09 -0.79
CA GLY A 47 0.00 11.41 -0.33
C GLY A 47 1.17 12.23 0.19
N ALA A 48 0.88 13.15 1.12
CA ALA A 48 1.84 14.08 1.73
C ALA A 48 2.90 13.35 2.58
N GLY A 49 3.81 12.65 1.92
CA GLY A 49 4.98 12.02 2.51
C GLY A 49 4.82 10.57 2.97
N GLY A 50 3.82 9.86 2.44
CA GLY A 50 3.63 8.44 2.70
C GLY A 50 2.87 7.74 1.59
N MET A 51 2.96 6.41 1.62
CA MET A 51 2.19 5.49 0.80
C MET A 51 1.24 4.73 1.71
N TYR A 52 0.06 4.38 1.17
CA TYR A 52 -0.86 3.48 1.84
C TYR A 52 -1.17 2.27 0.97
N THR A 53 -1.44 1.15 1.61
CA THR A 53 -2.02 -0.05 1.01
C THR A 53 -3.16 -0.56 1.90
N ILE A 54 -4.32 -0.81 1.30
CA ILE A 54 -5.50 -1.35 1.97
C ILE A 54 -5.81 -2.72 1.38
N LEU A 55 -5.85 -3.72 2.24
CA LEU A 55 -6.22 -5.09 1.88
C LEU A 55 -7.67 -5.34 2.28
N ASN A 56 -8.56 -5.47 1.29
CA ASN A 56 -9.95 -5.84 1.48
C ASN A 56 -10.13 -7.35 1.35
N VAL A 57 -10.19 -8.05 2.49
CA VAL A 57 -10.31 -9.52 2.58
C VAL A 57 -11.62 -9.89 3.26
N ASN A 58 -12.57 -10.49 2.52
CA ASN A 58 -13.87 -10.91 3.08
C ASN A 58 -14.58 -9.81 3.90
N LYS A 59 -14.66 -8.59 3.36
CA LYS A 59 -15.24 -7.40 4.03
C LYS A 59 -14.48 -6.89 5.26
N LYS A 60 -13.29 -7.43 5.55
CA LYS A 60 -12.36 -6.88 6.54
C LYS A 60 -11.30 -6.06 5.82
N GLN A 61 -10.92 -4.94 6.42
CA GLN A 61 -9.86 -4.07 5.93
C GLN A 61 -8.64 -4.19 6.82
N PHE A 62 -7.48 -4.19 6.18
CA PHE A 62 -6.18 -4.07 6.83
C PHE A 62 -5.46 -2.91 6.17
N HIS A 63 -5.06 -1.93 6.98
CA HIS A 63 -4.39 -0.72 6.57
C HIS A 63 -2.90 -0.86 6.81
N ILE A 64 -2.12 -0.60 5.77
CA ILE A 64 -0.66 -0.55 5.78
C ILE A 64 -0.29 0.87 5.36
N GLU A 65 0.55 1.52 6.15
CA GLU A 65 1.11 2.84 5.83
C GLU A 65 2.63 2.78 5.89
N GLU A 66 3.28 3.42 4.94
CA GLU A 66 4.73 3.49 4.83
C GLU A 66 5.12 4.95 4.64
N SER A 67 5.95 5.49 5.54
CA SER A 67 6.52 6.82 5.32
C SER A 67 7.40 6.81 4.08
N THR A 68 7.37 7.89 3.30
CA THR A 68 8.34 8.14 2.22
C THR A 68 9.29 9.29 2.54
N MET A 69 9.11 9.93 3.71
CA MET A 69 9.91 11.04 4.20
C MET A 69 10.74 10.59 5.41
N CYS A 70 11.69 9.70 5.17
CA CYS A 70 12.65 9.25 6.17
C CYS A 70 14.05 9.20 5.55
N GLU A 71 15.10 9.34 6.36
CA GLU A 71 16.48 9.19 5.91
C GLU A 71 16.93 7.71 5.90
N ASP A 72 16.44 6.90 6.86
CA ASP A 72 16.81 5.48 7.04
C ASP A 72 15.57 4.57 7.19
N ASP A 73 15.42 3.81 8.29
CA ASP A 73 14.29 2.90 8.52
C ASP A 73 12.97 3.68 8.57
N CYS A 74 12.28 3.74 7.43
CA CYS A 74 10.98 4.36 7.32
C CYS A 74 9.96 3.69 8.24
N TRP A 75 9.17 4.50 8.93
CA TRP A 75 8.07 4.01 9.75
C TRP A 75 7.07 3.26 8.88
N ILE A 76 6.64 2.10 9.40
CA ILE A 76 5.59 1.28 8.81
C ILE A 76 4.52 1.06 9.87
N GLY A 77 3.28 1.38 9.54
CA GLY A 77 2.11 1.11 10.36
C GLY A 77 1.29 -0.05 9.80
N LEU A 78 0.69 -0.85 10.69
CA LEU A 78 -0.31 -1.86 10.35
C LEU A 78 -1.48 -1.82 11.35
N GLY A 79 -2.71 -1.77 10.84
CA GLY A 79 -3.94 -1.78 11.65
C GLY A 79 -5.14 -2.35 10.91
N ASN A 80 -6.24 -2.58 11.64
CA ASN A 80 -7.56 -2.83 11.02
C ASN A 80 -8.33 -1.52 10.79
N ASP A 81 -7.78 -0.42 11.28
CA ASP A 81 -8.29 0.95 11.20
C ASP A 81 -7.07 1.90 11.21
N ILE A 82 -7.24 3.09 10.65
CA ILE A 82 -6.15 4.07 10.45
C ILE A 82 -5.80 4.77 11.78
N GLU A 83 -6.77 4.93 12.69
CA GLU A 83 -6.58 5.69 13.93
C GLU A 83 -5.77 4.94 15.00
N HIS A 84 -5.78 3.60 14.96
CA HIS A 84 -5.14 2.72 15.95
C HIS A 84 -4.10 1.79 15.33
N MET A 85 -3.40 2.25 14.29
CA MET A 85 -2.28 1.52 13.69
C MET A 85 -1.14 1.33 14.70
N LYS A 86 -0.43 0.21 14.57
CA LYS A 86 0.77 -0.08 15.36
C LYS A 86 1.98 -0.23 14.47
N ASP A 87 3.15 0.05 15.02
CA ASP A 87 4.43 -0.21 14.35
C ASP A 87 4.50 -1.62 13.81
N ALA A 88 4.97 -1.74 12.59
CA ALA A 88 5.08 -2.99 11.85
C ALA A 88 6.46 -3.14 11.21
N SER A 89 6.81 -4.38 10.91
CA SER A 89 7.95 -4.71 10.07
C SER A 89 7.48 -5.31 8.75
N HIS A 90 8.24 -5.02 7.69
CA HIS A 90 8.05 -5.60 6.37
C HIS A 90 8.99 -6.78 6.15
N TYR A 91 8.50 -7.82 5.48
CA TYR A 91 9.29 -8.97 5.05
C TYR A 91 8.65 -9.64 3.84
N TYR A 92 9.42 -10.48 3.14
CA TYR A 92 8.94 -11.21 1.97
C TYR A 92 8.80 -12.69 2.25
N LEU A 93 7.80 -13.33 1.64
CA LEU A 93 7.73 -14.79 1.53
C LEU A 93 7.86 -15.23 0.08
N ASP A 94 8.61 -16.29 -0.16
CA ASP A 94 8.60 -17.00 -1.44
C ASP A 94 7.18 -17.54 -1.72
N ALA A 95 6.64 -17.30 -2.92
CA ALA A 95 5.24 -17.59 -3.19
C ALA A 95 4.87 -19.08 -3.11
N LYS A 96 5.83 -19.97 -3.40
CA LYS A 96 5.62 -21.42 -3.45
C LYS A 96 5.88 -22.06 -2.09
N THR A 97 7.02 -21.77 -1.49
CA THR A 97 7.52 -22.41 -0.26
C THR A 97 7.07 -21.72 1.02
N LYS A 98 6.55 -20.49 0.92
CA LYS A 98 6.16 -19.64 2.06
C LYS A 98 7.29 -19.39 3.08
N LYS A 99 8.54 -19.59 2.68
CA LYS A 99 9.71 -19.28 3.50
C LYS A 99 10.05 -17.80 3.40
N ILE A 100 10.53 -17.22 4.50
CA ILE A 100 11.04 -15.85 4.52
C ILE A 100 12.24 -15.75 3.59
N VAL A 101 12.25 -14.73 2.75
CA VAL A 101 13.38 -14.36 1.89
C VAL A 101 13.79 -12.94 2.18
N LYS A 102 15.09 -12.66 2.14
CA LYS A 102 15.64 -11.32 2.43
C LYS A 102 15.21 -10.32 1.36
N GLU A 103 15.43 -10.68 0.10
CA GLU A 103 15.02 -9.90 -1.06
C GLU A 103 14.53 -10.88 -2.15
N PRO A 104 13.34 -10.65 -2.72
CA PRO A 104 12.87 -11.46 -3.83
C PRO A 104 13.70 -11.19 -5.08
N LYS A 105 13.98 -12.24 -5.86
CA LYS A 105 14.64 -12.06 -7.16
C LYS A 105 13.74 -11.24 -8.09
N PRO A 106 14.30 -10.39 -8.96
CA PRO A 106 13.53 -9.75 -10.01
C PRO A 106 12.69 -10.79 -10.77
N ASN A 107 11.40 -10.49 -10.97
CA ASN A 107 10.42 -11.37 -11.63
C ASN A 107 10.11 -12.70 -10.92
N SER A 108 10.56 -12.92 -9.68
CA SER A 108 10.07 -14.05 -8.88
C SER A 108 8.72 -13.71 -8.25
N PRO A 109 7.78 -14.66 -8.14
CA PRO A 109 6.55 -14.44 -7.40
C PRO A 109 6.85 -14.46 -5.89
N PHE A 110 6.42 -13.43 -5.17
CA PHE A 110 6.58 -13.32 -3.73
C PHE A 110 5.33 -12.73 -3.09
N TRP A 111 5.25 -12.85 -1.76
CA TRP A 111 4.27 -12.15 -0.93
C TRP A 111 4.96 -11.00 -0.23
N ASN A 112 4.36 -9.82 -0.28
CA ASN A 112 4.70 -8.69 0.58
C ASN A 112 3.97 -8.89 1.90
N CYS A 113 4.70 -8.94 3.01
CA CYS A 113 4.12 -9.24 4.32
C CYS A 113 4.46 -8.16 5.34
N TYR A 114 3.48 -7.84 6.17
CA TYR A 114 3.56 -6.81 7.20
C TYR A 114 3.11 -7.43 8.52
N LYS A 115 3.94 -7.29 9.56
CA LYS A 115 3.67 -7.84 10.89
C LYS A 115 3.82 -6.75 11.93
N GLN A 116 2.82 -6.61 12.80
CA GLN A 116 2.93 -5.72 13.96
C GLN A 116 4.08 -6.17 14.88
N VAL A 117 4.94 -5.22 15.26
CA VAL A 117 6.08 -5.49 16.17
C VAL A 117 5.57 -5.85 17.57
N ARG A 118 4.55 -5.11 18.05
CA ARG A 118 3.89 -5.32 19.36
C ARG A 118 2.39 -5.58 19.20
N GLY A 119 2.06 -6.58 18.39
CA GLY A 119 0.67 -6.97 18.14
C GLY A 119 0.53 -8.32 17.45
N ASN A 120 -0.71 -8.66 17.09
CA ASN A 120 -1.08 -9.97 16.57
C ASN A 120 -1.41 -9.95 15.07
N LEU A 121 -1.46 -8.76 14.45
CA LEU A 121 -1.69 -8.67 13.01
C LEU A 121 -0.43 -9.04 12.25
N ASN A 122 -0.63 -9.95 11.31
CA ASN A 122 0.36 -10.33 10.33
C ASN A 122 -0.38 -10.68 9.05
N VAL A 123 -0.20 -9.84 8.03
CA VAL A 123 -0.91 -9.93 6.76
C VAL A 123 0.08 -9.93 5.62
N CYS A 124 -0.25 -10.65 4.56
CA CYS A 124 0.50 -10.61 3.33
C CYS A 124 -0.40 -10.41 2.12
N TYR A 125 0.16 -9.90 1.03
CA TYR A 125 -0.50 -9.89 -0.27
C TYR A 125 0.45 -10.22 -1.41
N ALA A 126 -0.12 -10.72 -2.50
CA ALA A 126 0.53 -10.93 -3.77
C ALA A 126 -0.40 -10.43 -4.89
N LEU A 127 0.16 -9.67 -5.82
CA LEU A 127 -0.55 -9.25 -7.04
C LEU A 127 -0.72 -10.46 -7.97
N ARG A 128 -1.84 -10.50 -8.69
CA ARG A 128 -2.09 -11.47 -9.77
C ARG A 128 -1.96 -10.81 -11.13
#